data_AF-A0A5B7C891-F1
#
_entry.id   AF-A0A5B7C891-F1
#
_cell.length_a   1.000
_cell.length_b   1.000
_cell.length_c   1.000
_cell.angle_alpha   90.00
_cell.angle_beta   90.00
_cell.angle_gamma   90.00
#
_symmetry.space_group_name_H-M   'P 1'
#
loop_
_entity.id
_entity.type
_entity.pdbx_description
1 polymer ?
#
loop_
_entity_poly.entity_id
_entity_poly.type
_entity_poly.pdbx_seq_one_letter_code
_entity_poly.pdbx_strand_id
1 'polypeptide(L)'
;LASKQFTIQELVALSDAHTIGVSHCMQYFSYRIFNISKFSQSYNPKFAEGLRKLCSDYKKDPSMSAFNDPITPNKFDNMYYLKLQRGLGLLPSDQALARTDPRTKPYVDL
;
A
#
# COMPACT_ATOMS: atom_id res chain seq x y z
N LEU A 1 3.52 16.87 -0.59
CA LEU A 1 4.73 16.83 0.26
C LEU A 1 5.82 17.80 -0.22
N ALA A 2 6.03 17.97 -1.53
CA ALA A 2 6.92 19.02 -2.05
C ALA A 2 6.56 20.46 -1.56
N SER A 3 5.28 20.79 -1.45
CA SER A 3 4.80 22.06 -0.86
C SER A 3 5.11 22.22 0.64
N LYS A 4 5.54 21.13 1.29
CA LYS A 4 5.99 21.08 2.69
C LYS A 4 7.51 20.91 2.80
N GLN A 5 8.24 21.11 1.70
CA GLN A 5 9.71 21.06 1.61
C GLN A 5 10.33 19.70 1.92
N PHE A 6 9.57 18.61 1.84
CA PHE A 6 10.13 17.26 1.93
C PHE A 6 10.78 16.82 0.62
N THR A 7 11.95 16.22 0.74
CA THR A 7 12.66 15.50 -0.31
C THR A 7 11.97 14.16 -0.66
N ILE A 8 12.39 13.54 -1.76
CA ILE A 8 11.89 12.22 -2.16
C ILE A 8 12.31 11.14 -1.15
N GLN A 9 13.52 11.25 -0.59
CA GLN A 9 13.99 10.33 0.43
C GLN A 9 13.16 10.44 1.71
N GLU A 10 12.84 11.66 2.16
CA GLU A 10 11.98 11.87 3.33
C GLU A 10 10.55 11.39 3.08
N LEU A 11 10.02 11.58 1.86
CA LEU A 11 8.75 10.99 1.46
C LEU A 11 8.76 9.47 1.62
N VAL A 12 9.81 8.80 1.15
CA VAL A 12 9.95 7.34 1.29
C VAL A 12 10.02 6.97 2.76
N ALA A 13 10.93 7.57 3.52
CA ALA A 13 11.11 7.29 4.94
C ALA A 13 9.83 7.52 5.77
N LEU A 14 9.06 8.58 5.50
CA LEU A 14 7.79 8.84 6.20
C LEU A 14 6.71 7.83 5.84
N SER A 15 6.78 7.24 4.63
CA SER A 15 5.84 6.20 4.22
C SER A 15 6.03 4.89 4.99
N ASP A 16 7.16 4.71 5.67
CA ASP A 16 7.42 3.57 6.56
C ASP A 16 6.45 3.52 7.76
N ALA A 17 5.81 4.64 8.10
CA ALA A 17 4.79 4.66 9.16
C ALA A 17 3.63 3.67 8.89
N HIS A 18 3.43 3.27 7.63
CA HIS A 18 2.45 2.26 7.24
C HIS A 18 2.89 0.82 7.54
N THR A 19 4.10 0.57 8.05
CA THR A 19 4.52 -0.75 8.54
C THR A 19 3.62 -1.27 9.67
N ILE A 20 3.00 -0.36 10.43
CA ILE A 20 2.00 -0.67 11.45
C ILE A 20 0.63 -0.08 11.12
N GLY A 21 -0.40 -0.67 11.73
CA GLY A 21 -1.77 -0.17 11.67
C GLY A 21 -2.60 -0.73 10.52
N VAL A 22 -3.77 -0.11 10.34
CA VAL A 22 -4.80 -0.57 9.41
C VAL A 22 -5.28 0.55 8.52
N SER A 23 -5.78 0.19 7.34
CA SER A 23 -6.52 1.09 6.47
C SER A 23 -7.92 0.54 6.22
N HIS A 24 -8.90 1.43 6.24
CA HIS A 24 -10.28 1.05 5.93
C HIS A 24 -10.42 0.63 4.47
N CYS A 25 -11.25 -0.39 4.25
CA CYS A 25 -11.55 -0.92 2.92
C CYS A 25 -12.10 0.18 2.00
N MET A 26 -12.85 1.15 2.51
CA MET A 26 -13.37 2.26 1.71
C MET A 26 -12.24 3.07 1.04
N GLN A 27 -11.14 3.34 1.74
CA GLN A 27 -9.99 4.09 1.20
C GLN A 27 -9.32 3.30 0.07
N TYR A 28 -9.21 1.98 0.22
CA TYR A 28 -8.63 1.10 -0.79
C TYR A 28 -9.53 0.92 -2.03
N PHE A 29 -10.85 0.70 -1.84
CA PHE A 29 -11.81 0.44 -2.93
C PHE A 29 -12.46 1.68 -3.53
N SER A 30 -12.40 2.84 -2.87
CA SER A 30 -12.89 4.12 -3.42
C SER A 30 -12.12 4.52 -4.66
N TYR A 31 -10.81 4.26 -4.67
CA TYR A 31 -10.04 4.25 -5.88
C TYR A 31 -10.46 3.04 -6.72
N ARG A 32 -10.89 3.27 -7.96
CA ARG A 32 -11.30 2.27 -8.97
C ARG A 32 -10.13 1.36 -9.43
N ILE A 33 -9.22 1.01 -8.53
CA ILE A 33 -7.90 0.42 -8.76
C ILE A 33 -7.94 -1.01 -9.24
N PHE A 34 -9.01 -1.74 -8.94
CA PHE A 34 -9.25 -3.04 -9.55
C PHE A 34 -9.73 -2.98 -11.00
N ASN A 35 -10.21 -1.82 -11.46
CA ASN A 35 -10.64 -1.62 -12.86
C ASN A 35 -9.57 -0.94 -13.73
N ILE A 36 -8.41 -0.55 -13.16
CA ILE A 36 -7.34 0.10 -13.92
C ILE A 36 -6.22 -0.91 -14.13
N SER A 37 -6.10 -1.42 -15.35
CA SER A 37 -5.12 -2.46 -15.74
C SER A 37 -3.69 -2.16 -15.28
N LYS A 38 -3.28 -0.88 -15.31
CA LYS A 38 -1.97 -0.40 -14.86
C LYS A 38 -1.69 -0.67 -13.38
N PHE A 39 -2.67 -0.46 -12.51
CA PHE A 39 -2.48 -0.75 -11.09
C PHE A 39 -2.53 -2.25 -10.84
N SER A 40 -3.42 -2.99 -11.51
CA SER A 40 -3.51 -4.45 -11.34
C SER A 40 -2.19 -5.19 -11.53
N GLN A 41 -1.31 -4.71 -12.42
CA GLN A 41 0.02 -5.29 -12.65
C GLN A 41 0.99 -5.08 -11.49
N SER A 42 0.79 -4.02 -10.71
CA SER A 42 1.63 -3.68 -9.55
C SER A 42 1.25 -4.47 -8.29
N TYR A 43 0.09 -5.14 -8.26
CA TYR A 43 -0.35 -5.96 -7.13
C TYR A 43 -0.12 -7.45 -7.39
N ASN A 44 0.08 -8.21 -6.32
CA ASN A 44 0.06 -9.66 -6.37
C ASN A 44 -1.39 -10.16 -6.57
N PRO A 45 -1.69 -10.98 -7.59
CA PRO A 45 -3.05 -11.41 -7.89
C PRO A 45 -3.77 -12.12 -6.73
N LYS A 46 -3.05 -12.99 -5.99
CA LYS A 46 -3.63 -13.72 -4.86
C LYS A 46 -3.95 -12.78 -3.70
N PHE A 47 -3.07 -11.82 -3.45
CA PHE A 47 -3.29 -10.81 -2.41
C PHE A 47 -4.50 -9.93 -2.75
N ALA A 48 -4.57 -9.46 -4.00
CA ALA A 48 -5.69 -8.69 -4.52
C ALA A 48 -7.03 -9.45 -4.39
N GLU A 49 -7.05 -10.74 -4.71
CA GLU A 49 -8.24 -11.58 -4.52
C GLU A 49 -8.63 -11.70 -3.04
N GLY A 50 -7.64 -11.90 -2.16
CA GLY A 50 -7.84 -11.94 -0.71
C GLY A 50 -8.46 -10.66 -0.17
N LEU A 51 -7.94 -9.49 -0.57
CA LEU A 51 -8.48 -8.18 -0.18
C LEU A 51 -9.90 -7.97 -0.71
N ARG A 52 -10.20 -8.41 -1.93
CA ARG A 52 -11.56 -8.34 -2.50
C ARG A 52 -12.56 -9.16 -1.69
N LYS A 53 -12.15 -10.34 -1.19
CA LYS A 53 -12.99 -11.17 -0.31
C LYS A 53 -13.13 -10.54 1.07
N LEU A 54 -12.02 -10.09 1.67
CA LEU A 54 -12.01 -9.47 2.99
C LEU A 54 -12.95 -8.25 3.05
N CYS A 55 -12.96 -7.45 1.99
CA CYS A 55 -13.71 -6.19 1.95
C CYS A 55 -14.95 -6.27 1.06
N SER A 56 -15.60 -7.42 0.88
CA SER A 56 -16.76 -7.57 -0.02
C SER A 56 -17.92 -6.63 0.35
N ASP A 57 -18.11 -6.39 1.64
CA ASP A 57 -19.25 -5.65 2.20
C ASP A 57 -18.88 -4.26 2.72
N TYR A 58 -17.74 -3.70 2.29
CA TYR A 58 -17.24 -2.39 2.75
C TYR A 58 -18.22 -1.22 2.57
N LYS A 59 -19.22 -1.37 1.68
CA LYS A 59 -20.30 -0.38 1.47
C LYS A 59 -21.40 -0.45 2.54
N LYS A 60 -21.59 -1.63 3.16
CA LYS A 60 -22.56 -1.86 4.24
C LYS A 60 -21.92 -1.65 5.60
N ASP A 61 -20.66 -2.05 5.73
CA ASP A 61 -19.85 -1.87 6.93
C ASP A 61 -18.62 -1.01 6.61
N PRO A 62 -18.65 0.31 6.93
CA PRO A 62 -17.52 1.20 6.70
C PRO A 62 -16.36 0.96 7.68
N SER A 63 -16.55 0.17 8.74
CA SER A 63 -15.50 -0.13 9.72
C SER A 63 -14.50 -1.18 9.23
N MET A 64 -14.86 -1.96 8.20
CA MET A 64 -14.00 -2.99 7.62
C MET A 64 -12.64 -2.38 7.24
N SER A 65 -11.57 -3.04 7.68
CA SER A 65 -10.20 -2.61 7.48
C SER A 65 -9.26 -3.79 7.28
N ALA A 66 -8.10 -3.52 6.72
CA ALA A 66 -7.03 -4.49 6.53
C ALA A 66 -5.72 -3.92 7.08
N PHE A 67 -4.84 -4.80 7.55
CA PHE A 67 -3.50 -4.40 7.98
C PHE A 67 -2.69 -3.86 6.79
N ASN A 68 -1.99 -2.76 7.03
CA ASN A 68 -1.12 -2.15 6.02
C ASN A 68 0.08 -3.06 5.70
N ASP A 69 0.64 -3.72 6.74
CA ASP A 69 1.58 -4.85 6.59
C ASP A 69 0.88 -6.17 6.97
N PRO A 70 0.59 -7.05 5.99
CA PRO A 70 -0.08 -8.33 6.25
C PRO A 70 0.84 -9.38 6.89
N ILE A 71 2.15 -9.14 7.01
CA ILE A 71 3.12 -10.11 7.53
C ILE A 71 3.54 -9.76 8.96
N THR A 72 3.77 -8.48 9.23
CA THR A 72 4.29 -7.99 10.52
C THR A 72 3.44 -6.83 11.07
N PRO A 73 2.11 -6.99 11.21
CA PRO A 73 1.15 -5.89 11.41
C PRO A 73 1.36 -5.03 12.67
N ASN A 74 2.07 -5.57 13.67
CA ASN A 74 2.30 -4.93 14.96
C ASN A 74 3.79 -4.67 15.23
N LYS A 75 4.65 -4.78 14.21
CA LYS A 75 6.09 -4.59 14.36
C LYS A 75 6.55 -3.47 13.44
N PHE A 76 7.23 -2.50 14.03
CA PHE A 76 7.87 -1.46 13.24
C PHE A 76 9.20 -1.99 12.69
N ASP A 77 9.17 -2.49 11.44
CA ASP A 77 10.37 -2.96 10.74
C ASP A 77 10.30 -2.67 9.23
N ASN A 78 11.40 -2.99 8.54
CA ASN A 78 11.54 -2.74 7.11
C ASN A 78 10.86 -3.81 6.22
N MET A 79 10.14 -4.78 6.81
CA MET A 79 9.45 -5.80 6.01
C MET A 79 8.41 -5.16 5.10
N TYR A 80 7.84 -4.03 5.51
CA TYR A 80 6.96 -3.17 4.71
C TYR A 80 7.47 -2.99 3.28
N TYR A 81 8.68 -2.46 3.07
CA TYR A 81 9.23 -2.22 1.72
C TYR A 81 9.42 -3.51 0.91
N LEU A 82 9.89 -4.58 1.56
CA LEU A 82 10.03 -5.90 0.92
C LEU A 82 8.67 -6.46 0.46
N LYS A 83 7.58 -6.12 1.16
CA LYS A 83 6.21 -6.52 0.77
C LYS A 83 5.71 -5.68 -0.39
N LEU A 84 5.96 -4.38 -0.40
CA LEU A 84 5.59 -3.51 -1.52
C LEU A 84 6.23 -3.96 -2.83
N GLN A 85 7.51 -4.36 -2.81
CA GLN A 85 8.20 -4.91 -3.98
C GLN A 85 7.52 -6.18 -4.51
N ARG A 86 6.92 -6.99 -3.63
CA ARG A 86 6.19 -8.22 -3.97
C ARG A 86 4.74 -7.98 -4.40
N GLY A 87 4.30 -6.72 -4.49
CA GLY A 87 2.92 -6.37 -4.83
C GLY A 87 1.93 -6.59 -3.69
N LEU A 88 2.40 -6.57 -2.44
CA LEU A 88 1.60 -6.82 -1.24
C LEU A 88 1.27 -5.52 -0.48
N GLY A 89 1.39 -4.36 -1.12
CA GLY A 89 0.98 -3.09 -0.51
C GLY A 89 -0.53 -2.97 -0.49
N LEU A 90 -1.11 -2.57 0.64
CA LEU A 90 -2.54 -2.31 0.73
C LEU A 90 -2.91 -1.04 -0.04
N LEU A 91 -2.19 0.06 0.22
CA LEU A 91 -2.54 1.35 -0.37
C LEU A 91 -1.94 1.54 -1.77
N PRO A 92 -2.65 2.27 -2.64
CA PRO A 92 -2.17 2.58 -3.99
C PRO A 92 -0.92 3.45 -4.01
N SER A 93 -0.85 4.38 -3.06
CA SER A 93 0.30 5.25 -2.82
C SER A 93 1.55 4.43 -2.55
N ASP A 94 1.44 3.42 -1.70
CA ASP A 94 2.55 2.57 -1.28
C ASP A 94 3.01 1.71 -2.46
N GLN A 95 2.04 1.17 -3.21
CA GLN A 95 2.37 0.36 -4.38
C GLN A 95 3.01 1.18 -5.50
N ALA A 96 2.58 2.43 -5.68
CA ALA A 96 3.18 3.37 -6.64
C ALA A 96 4.60 3.75 -6.22
N LEU A 97 4.81 4.00 -4.93
CA LEU A 97 6.11 4.33 -4.34
C LEU A 97 7.15 3.22 -4.58
N ALA A 98 6.76 1.95 -4.48
CA ALA A 98 7.72 0.84 -4.63
C ALA A 98 7.89 0.32 -6.06
N ARG A 99 6.83 0.33 -6.89
CA ARG A 99 6.84 -0.38 -8.19
C ARG A 99 6.61 0.51 -9.41
N THR A 100 6.12 1.73 -9.24
CA THR A 100 5.69 2.57 -10.38
C THR A 100 6.56 3.82 -10.56
N ASP A 101 6.99 4.46 -9.47
CA ASP A 101 7.80 5.69 -9.55
C ASP A 101 9.31 5.36 -9.55
N PRO A 102 10.04 5.65 -10.64
CA PRO A 102 11.47 5.36 -10.71
C PRO A 102 12.32 6.23 -9.78
N ARG A 103 11.79 7.35 -9.28
CA ARG A 103 12.54 8.29 -8.41
C ARG A 103 12.62 7.80 -6.97
N THR A 104 11.63 7.02 -6.53
CA THR A 104 11.56 6.46 -5.16
C THR A 104 12.24 5.11 -5.08
N LYS A 105 12.29 4.36 -6.19
CA LYS A 105 12.86 3.01 -6.26
C LYS A 105 14.26 2.86 -5.62
N PRO A 106 15.23 3.76 -5.85
CA PRO A 106 16.56 3.64 -5.22
C PRO A 106 16.53 3.70 -3.69
N TYR A 107 15.54 4.36 -3.09
CA TYR A 107 15.39 4.47 -1.65
C TYR A 107 14.59 3.32 -1.04
N VAL A 108 13.69 2.71 -1.83
CA VAL A 108 12.90 1.53 -1.43
C VAL A 108 13.72 0.26 -1.46
N ASP A 109 14.71 0.19 -2.35
CA ASP A 109 15.56 -0.98 -2.57
C ASP A 109 16.80 -1.02 -1.65
N LEU A 110 16.93 -0.08 -0.70
CA LEU A 110 17.98 -0.04 0.34
C LEU A 110 17.81 -1.17 1.35
#